data_AF-A0A4V1KIZ0-F1
#
_entry.id   AF-A0A4V1KIZ0-F1
#
_cell.length_a   1.000
_cell.length_b   1.000
_cell.length_c   1.000
_cell.angle_alpha   90.00
_cell.angle_beta   90.00
_cell.angle_gamma   90.00
#
_symmetry.space_group_name_H-M   'P 1'
#
loop_
_entity.id
_entity.type
_entity.pdbx_description
1 polymer ?
#
loop_
_entity_poly.entity_id
_entity_poly.type
_entity_poly.pdbx_seq_one_letter_code
_entity_poly.pdbx_strand_id
1 'polypeptide(L)'
;MKSIDESTAAKANSFNFFINLFDNGEFNELVVTQGVDGYQVELDNETYMCTLAQDSNHCWKLIKGSIPSFVISEITQRIDRKLSN
;
A
#
# COMPACT_ATOMS: atom_id res chain seq x y z
N MET A 1 28.94 21.19 -20.17
CA MET A 1 27.46 21.21 -20.26
C MET A 1 26.95 20.31 -19.14
N LYS A 2 26.26 20.87 -18.15
CA LYS A 2 25.62 20.12 -17.07
C LYS A 2 24.30 19.57 -17.63
N SER A 3 24.15 18.26 -17.73
CA SER A 3 22.84 17.65 -17.89
C SER A 3 22.29 17.42 -16.48
N ILE A 4 21.20 18.12 -16.19
CA ILE A 4 20.46 18.02 -14.94
C ILE A 4 19.58 16.79 -15.09
N ASP A 5 19.95 15.69 -14.42
CA ASP A 5 19.01 14.59 -14.13
C ASP A 5 18.07 15.09 -13.03
N GLU A 6 17.11 15.94 -13.41
CA GLU A 6 15.90 16.16 -12.64
C GLU A 6 15.00 14.95 -12.90
N SER A 7 15.41 13.81 -12.33
CA SER A 7 14.45 12.77 -11.97
C SER A 7 13.47 13.45 -11.01
N THR A 8 12.32 13.82 -11.54
CA THR A 8 11.10 14.08 -10.79
C THR A 8 10.77 12.78 -10.05
N ALA A 9 11.46 12.53 -8.94
CA ALA A 9 11.01 11.62 -7.92
C ALA A 9 9.74 12.26 -7.37
N ALA A 10 8.62 12.01 -8.07
CA ALA A 10 7.30 12.21 -7.52
C ALA A 10 7.36 11.61 -6.12
N LYS A 11 7.16 12.43 -5.09
CA LYS A 11 7.09 11.95 -3.71
C LYS A 11 6.19 10.72 -3.75
N ALA A 12 6.74 9.55 -3.47
CA ALA A 12 5.97 8.33 -3.38
C ALA A 12 4.80 8.64 -2.46
N ASN A 13 3.57 8.53 -2.97
CA ASN A 13 2.41 8.74 -2.13
C ASN A 13 2.48 7.68 -1.03
N SER A 14 2.71 8.14 0.19
CA SER A 14 2.75 7.29 1.37
C SER A 14 1.60 7.71 2.27
N PHE A 15 0.83 6.74 2.71
CA PHE A 15 -0.30 6.96 3.60
C PHE A 15 -0.40 5.82 4.61
N ASN A 16 -0.84 6.17 5.81
CA ASN A 16 -1.02 5.24 6.90
C ASN A 16 -2.50 5.14 7.30
N PHE A 17 -2.86 3.97 7.82
CA PHE A 17 -4.17 3.69 8.41
C PHE A 17 -4.13 2.47 9.33
N PHE A 18 -5.12 2.37 10.21
CA PHE A 18 -5.26 1.27 11.16
C PHE A 18 -6.29 0.24 10.67
N ILE A 19 -5.95 -1.04 10.75
CA ILE A 19 -6.87 -2.17 10.54
C ILE A 19 -6.71 -3.21 11.65
N ASN A 20 -7.72 -4.05 11.85
CA ASN A 20 -7.59 -5.19 12.75
C ASN A 20 -7.13 -6.43 11.98
N LEU A 21 -5.86 -6.82 12.14
CA LEU A 21 -5.30 -7.99 11.45
C LEU A 21 -5.66 -9.32 12.13
N PHE A 22 -5.99 -9.29 13.42
CA PHE A 22 -6.13 -10.47 14.26
C PHE A 22 -7.47 -10.45 15.02
N ASP A 23 -8.04 -11.61 15.31
CA ASP A 23 -9.31 -11.68 16.05
C ASP A 23 -9.19 -11.29 17.54
N ASN A 24 -8.06 -10.74 17.97
CA ASN A 24 -7.80 -10.27 19.33
C ASN A 24 -8.28 -8.83 19.59
N GLY A 25 -8.72 -8.12 18.55
CA GLY A 25 -9.23 -6.74 18.65
C GLY A 25 -8.14 -5.66 18.62
N GLU A 26 -6.89 -6.02 18.33
CA GLU A 26 -5.79 -5.07 18.24
C GLU A 26 -5.72 -4.41 16.86
N PHE A 27 -5.75 -3.08 16.85
CA PHE A 27 -5.50 -2.32 15.63
C PHE A 27 -4.00 -2.27 15.33
N ASN A 28 -3.65 -2.62 14.09
CA ASN A 28 -2.30 -2.58 13.56
C ASN A 28 -2.20 -1.37 12.63
N GLU A 29 -1.16 -0.56 12.80
CA GLU A 29 -0.86 0.51 11.87
C GLU A 29 -0.21 -0.08 10.62
N LEU A 30 -0.78 0.25 9.47
CA LEU A 30 -0.22 -0.06 8.17
C LEU A 30 0.32 1.20 7.51
N VAL A 31 1.51 1.07 6.96
CA VAL A 31 2.14 2.05 6.08
C VAL A 31 2.03 1.51 4.66
N VAL A 32 1.44 2.31 3.78
CA VAL A 32 1.35 2.00 2.35
C VAL A 32 2.15 3.00 1.57
N THR A 33 3.09 2.51 0.76
CA THR A 33 3.99 3.32 -0.04
C THR A 33 3.84 2.97 -1.51
N GLN A 34 3.54 3.96 -2.35
CA GLN A 34 3.48 3.79 -3.80
C GLN A 34 4.91 3.65 -4.38
N GLY A 35 5.23 2.48 -4.90
CA GLY A 35 6.45 2.16 -5.63
C GLY A 35 6.22 1.93 -7.13
N VAL A 36 7.25 1.42 -7.81
CA VAL A 36 7.22 1.16 -9.26
C VAL A 36 6.27 0.02 -9.62
N ASP A 37 6.26 -1.04 -8.81
CA ASP A 37 5.48 -2.26 -9.06
C ASP A 37 4.06 -2.21 -8.46
N GLY A 38 3.68 -1.09 -7.83
CA GLY A 38 2.40 -0.92 -7.14
C GLY A 38 2.56 -0.31 -5.76
N TYR A 39 1.68 -0.68 -4.84
CA TYR A 39 1.61 -0.20 -3.47
C TYR A 39 2.16 -1.27 -2.53
N GLN A 40 3.29 -0.97 -1.90
CA GLN A 40 3.89 -1.81 -0.86
C GLN A 40 3.18 -1.53 0.46
N VAL A 41 2.77 -2.59 1.15
CA VAL A 41 2.06 -2.54 2.42
C VAL A 41 2.92 -3.18 3.49
N GLU A 42 3.16 -2.40 4.55
CA GLU A 42 4.02 -2.76 5.67
C GLU A 42 3.31 -2.44 6.97
N LEU A 43 3.66 -3.14 8.04
CA LEU A 43 3.39 -2.66 9.40
C LEU A 43 4.23 -1.40 9.67
N ASP A 44 3.82 -0.61 10.68
CA ASP A 44 4.60 0.54 11.19
C ASP A 44 6.04 0.21 11.59
N ASN A 45 6.29 -1.03 11.99
CA ASN A 45 7.62 -1.56 12.31
C ASN A 45 8.41 -2.06 11.09
N GLU A 46 8.03 -1.65 9.88
CA GLU A 46 8.66 -2.01 8.60
C GLU A 46 8.52 -3.50 8.22
N THR A 47 7.65 -4.26 8.90
CA THR A 47 7.37 -5.64 8.51
C THR A 47 6.57 -5.66 7.20
N TYR A 48 7.21 -6.11 6.13
CA TYR A 48 6.56 -6.31 4.84
C TYR A 48 5.39 -7.31 4.94
N MET A 49 4.23 -6.90 4.43
CA MET A 49 3.05 -7.75 4.33
C MET A 49 2.78 -8.20 2.90
N CYS A 50 2.61 -7.24 2.00
CA CYS A 50 2.27 -7.51 0.61
C CYS A 50 2.59 -6.34 -0.33
N THR A 51 2.50 -6.62 -1.63
CA THR A 51 2.48 -5.62 -2.70
C THR A 51 1.18 -5.79 -3.47
N LEU A 52 0.43 -4.70 -3.61
CA LEU A 52 -0.83 -4.62 -4.34
C LEU A 52 -0.66 -3.73 -5.56
N ALA A 53 -1.21 -4.11 -6.70
CA ALA A 53 -1.30 -3.24 -7.87
C ALA A 53 -2.75 -3.00 -8.25
N GLN A 54 -3.04 -1.80 -8.74
CA GLN A 54 -4.34 -1.47 -9.31
C GLN A 54 -4.23 -1.54 -10.83
N ASP A 55 -5.11 -2.29 -11.49
CA ASP A 55 -5.16 -2.33 -12.96
C ASP A 55 -5.96 -1.15 -13.54
N SER A 56 -6.01 -1.05 -14.87
CA SER A 56 -6.70 0.04 -15.58
C SER A 56 -8.21 0.10 -15.32
N ASN A 57 -8.80 -0.96 -14.75
CA ASN A 57 -10.22 -1.01 -14.39
C ASN A 57 -10.45 -0.67 -12.91
N HIS A 58 -9.44 -0.13 -12.23
CA HIS A 58 -9.44 0.13 -10.79
C HIS A 58 -9.59 -1.15 -9.94
N CYS A 59 -9.29 -2.33 -10.51
CA CYS A 59 -9.31 -3.58 -9.75
C CYS A 59 -7.96 -3.84 -9.09
N TRP A 60 -7.99 -4.18 -7.80
CA TRP A 60 -6.81 -4.51 -7.01
C TRP A 60 -6.37 -5.96 -7.21
N LYS A 61 -5.06 -6.17 -7.35
CA LYS A 61 -4.42 -7.48 -7.48
C LYS A 61 -3.26 -7.60 -6.50
N LEU A 62 -3.16 -8.76 -5.87
CA LEU A 62 -2.00 -9.14 -5.08
C LEU A 62 -0.85 -9.55 -6.01
N ILE A 63 0.24 -8.79 -5.98
CA ILE A 63 1.44 -9.07 -6.77
C ILE A 63 2.40 -9.96 -6.00
N LYS A 64 2.57 -9.67 -4.70
CA LYS A 64 3.50 -10.39 -3.82
C LYS A 64 3.00 -10.37 -2.39
N GLY A 65 3.35 -11.41 -1.62
CA GLY A 65 2.95 -11.58 -0.23
C GLY A 65 1.98 -12.73 -0.05
N SER A 66 1.75 -13.11 1.20
CA SER A 66 0.83 -14.18 1.57
C SER A 66 0.03 -13.72 2.77
N ILE A 67 -1.11 -13.12 2.50
CA ILE A 67 -2.04 -12.63 3.53
C ILE A 67 -3.46 -13.12 3.22
N PRO A 68 -4.32 -13.29 4.24
CA PRO A 68 -5.70 -13.72 4.03
C PRO A 68 -6.48 -12.75 3.13
N SER A 69 -7.39 -13.29 2.30
CA SER A 69 -8.16 -12.50 1.34
C SER A 69 -9.07 -11.44 1.99
N PHE A 70 -9.55 -11.70 3.21
CA PHE A 70 -10.34 -10.72 3.96
C PHE A 70 -9.50 -9.50 4.36
N VAL A 71 -8.24 -9.70 4.77
CA VAL A 71 -7.28 -8.63 5.09
C VAL A 71 -6.99 -7.81 3.83
N ILE A 72 -6.77 -8.47 2.69
CA ILE A 72 -6.56 -7.77 1.40
C ILE A 72 -7.74 -6.85 1.10
N SER A 73 -8.98 -7.35 1.27
CA SER A 73 -10.20 -6.59 0.99
C SER A 73 -10.34 -5.37 1.88
N GLU A 74 -9.95 -5.47 3.15
CA GLU A 74 -9.97 -4.32 4.06
C GLU A 74 -8.89 -3.29 3.69
N ILE A 75 -7.67 -3.75 3.40
CA ILE A 75 -6.54 -2.90 2.98
C ILE A 75 -6.91 -2.11 1.72
N THR A 76 -7.41 -2.77 0.67
CA THR A 76 -7.72 -2.10 -0.61
C THR A 76 -8.84 -1.07 -0.47
N GLN A 77 -9.88 -1.35 0.33
CA GLN A 77 -10.93 -0.37 0.63
C GLN A 77 -10.38 0.88 1.34
N ARG A 78 -9.40 0.72 2.24
CA ARG A 78 -8.76 1.85 2.94
C ARG A 78 -7.86 2.64 2.00
N ILE A 79 -7.10 1.95 1.13
CA ILE A 79 -6.31 2.58 0.08
C ILE A 79 -7.21 3.41 -0.84
N ASP A 80 -8.30 2.85 -1.37
CA ASP A 80 -9.22 3.56 -2.27
C ASP A 80 -9.80 4.83 -1.63
N ARG A 81 -10.15 4.77 -0.34
CA ARG A 81 -10.61 5.95 0.41
C ARG A 81 -9.53 7.03 0.52
N LYS A 82 -8.26 6.65 0.67
CA LYS A 82 -7.14 7.59 0.74
C LYS A 82 -6.83 8.21 -0.62
N LEU A 83 -6.96 7.45 -1.71
CA LEU A 83 -6.74 7.94 -3.07
C LEU A 83 -7.88 8.84 -3.59
N SER A 84 -9.08 8.70 -3.03
CA SER A 84 -10.25 9.50 -3.43
C SER A 84 -10.37 10.86 -2.72
N ASN A 85 -9.55 11.11 -1.69
CA ASN A 85 -9.51 12.37 -0.93
C ASN A 85 -8.37 13.27 -1.41
#